data_AF-A0A2H1W8Q5-F1
#
_entry.id   AF-A0A2H1W8Q5-F1
#
_cell.length_a   1.000
_cell.length_b   1.000
_cell.length_c   1.000
_cell.angle_alpha   90.00
_cell.angle_beta   90.00
_cell.angle_gamma   90.00
#
_symmetry.space_group_name_H-M   'P 1'
#
loop_
_entity.id
_entity.type
_entity.pdbx_description
1 polymer ?
#
loop_
_entity_poly.entity_id
_entity_poly.type
_entity_poly.pdbx_seq_one_letter_code
_entity_poly.pdbx_strand_id
1 'polypeptide(L)'
;MTLRQESPPPLASPLLHDAVPGESSPPLADEHFDDEFEDATDELPENTTPDLHTAFNDCEVAIRKFFNNDLTGAMTIMKPWQRTSVYHSLGAAIFEFIPAMLTFDSSQINNALSALKIAIAICHEQRKNYTFVESIGTIIKKPNYATYTDMEAHAELCYAETLMLQAAMTIMEGEDLTGFIKGTIKIKNCYNSYR
;
A
#
# COMPACT_ATOMS: atom_id res chain seq x y z
N MET A 1 -47.03 30.18 -38.78
CA MET A 1 -47.34 31.50 -38.21
C MET A 1 -48.10 31.23 -36.92
N THR A 2 -47.61 31.52 -35.71
CA THR A 2 -46.70 32.56 -35.22
C THR A 2 -46.13 32.11 -33.87
N LEU A 3 -44.80 32.21 -33.70
CA LEU A 3 -44.10 32.09 -32.41
C LEU A 3 -44.37 33.35 -31.58
N ARG A 4 -44.59 33.22 -30.27
CA ARG A 4 -44.69 34.35 -29.33
C ARG A 4 -43.53 34.26 -28.33
N GLN A 5 -42.57 35.16 -28.48
CA GLN A 5 -41.52 35.47 -27.50
C GLN A 5 -42.10 36.40 -26.43
N GLU A 6 -41.75 36.17 -25.17
CA GLU A 6 -41.98 37.13 -24.08
C GLU A 6 -40.64 37.33 -23.33
N SER A 7 -40.19 38.57 -23.22
CA SER A 7 -38.97 39.02 -22.53
C SER A 7 -39.31 39.64 -21.17
N PRO A 8 -38.48 39.47 -20.12
CA PRO A 8 -38.77 40.04 -18.79
C PRO A 8 -38.38 41.53 -18.69
N PRO A 9 -39.14 42.35 -17.93
CA PRO A 9 -38.88 43.78 -17.75
C PRO A 9 -37.86 44.07 -16.60
N PRO A 10 -37.26 45.28 -16.57
CA PRO A 10 -36.09 45.58 -15.74
C PRO A 10 -36.43 46.07 -14.31
N LEU A 11 -35.43 45.96 -13.44
CA LEU A 11 -35.39 46.37 -12.03
C LEU A 11 -35.29 47.89 -11.83
N ALA A 12 -35.97 48.41 -10.80
CA ALA A 12 -35.54 49.59 -10.05
C ALA A 12 -36.11 49.61 -8.61
N SER A 13 -35.23 49.86 -7.64
CA SER A 13 -35.51 50.06 -6.20
C SER A 13 -36.05 51.46 -5.89
N PRO A 14 -36.74 51.69 -4.75
CA PRO A 14 -36.11 52.57 -3.75
C PRO A 14 -36.45 52.32 -2.25
N LEU A 15 -35.42 52.55 -1.41
CA LEU A 15 -35.34 53.32 -0.15
C LEU A 15 -36.31 53.09 1.06
N LEU A 16 -35.66 52.78 2.20
CA LEU A 16 -35.86 53.22 3.62
C LEU A 16 -37.03 54.21 3.88
N HIS A 17 -37.82 54.19 4.96
CA HIS A 17 -37.64 53.92 6.40
C HIS A 17 -39.07 53.73 6.97
N ASP A 18 -39.33 53.02 8.08
CA ASP A 18 -39.46 53.70 9.38
C ASP A 18 -39.69 52.71 10.54
N ALA A 19 -39.05 53.07 11.66
CA ALA A 19 -39.45 52.99 13.08
C ALA A 19 -39.88 51.64 13.72
N VAL A 20 -39.01 51.19 14.62
CA VAL A 20 -39.26 50.21 15.70
C VAL A 20 -40.18 50.78 16.78
N PRO A 21 -41.08 49.96 17.35
CA PRO A 21 -41.44 50.08 18.76
C PRO A 21 -41.25 48.76 19.53
N GLY A 22 -40.37 48.80 20.53
CA GLY A 22 -40.58 48.30 21.89
C GLY A 22 -40.91 46.84 22.17
N GLU A 23 -39.92 46.14 22.74
CA GLU A 23 -40.02 45.16 23.84
C GLU A 23 -40.87 43.88 23.66
N SER A 24 -40.19 42.76 23.36
CA SER A 24 -39.96 41.64 24.30
C SER A 24 -39.37 40.45 23.55
N SER A 25 -38.05 40.22 23.72
CA SER A 25 -37.37 39.06 23.14
C SER A 25 -37.79 37.77 23.87
N PRO A 26 -38.20 36.71 23.16
CA PRO A 26 -38.32 35.38 23.76
C PRO A 26 -36.92 34.86 24.15
N PRO A 27 -36.79 34.02 25.20
CA PRO A 27 -35.49 33.54 25.64
C PRO A 27 -34.84 32.70 24.55
N LEU A 28 -33.62 33.08 24.17
CA LEU A 28 -32.74 32.27 23.33
C LEU A 28 -32.40 31.00 24.11
N ALA A 29 -32.61 29.84 23.49
CA ALA A 29 -32.09 28.59 24.00
C ALA A 29 -30.56 28.68 23.97
N ASP A 30 -29.93 28.62 25.14
CA ASP A 30 -28.48 28.39 25.27
C ASP A 30 -28.19 26.95 24.81
N GLU A 31 -28.00 26.76 23.51
CA GLU A 31 -27.27 25.59 23.01
C GLU A 31 -25.79 25.92 23.02
N HIS A 32 -25.16 25.63 24.17
CA HIS A 32 -23.71 25.70 24.35
C HIS A 32 -23.07 24.55 23.55
N PHE A 33 -22.90 24.75 22.25
CA PHE A 33 -22.01 23.93 21.44
C PHE A 33 -20.56 24.36 21.71
N ASP A 34 -19.93 23.75 22.71
CA ASP A 34 -18.46 23.72 22.79
C ASP A 34 -17.94 22.66 21.83
N ASP A 35 -18.16 22.87 20.53
CA ASP A 35 -17.34 22.21 19.53
C ASP A 35 -16.09 23.09 19.35
N GLU A 36 -15.03 22.75 20.08
CA GLU A 36 -13.69 23.25 19.81
C GLU A 36 -13.31 22.78 18.41
N PHE A 37 -13.48 23.66 17.42
CA PHE A 37 -13.05 23.39 16.05
C PHE A 37 -11.52 23.32 16.03
N GLU A 38 -10.99 22.11 15.98
CA GLU A 38 -9.57 21.86 15.80
C GLU A 38 -9.21 22.21 14.35
N ASP A 39 -8.42 23.27 14.16
CA ASP A 39 -7.91 23.69 12.85
C ASP A 39 -7.11 22.54 12.24
N ALA A 40 -7.48 22.12 11.02
CA ALA A 40 -6.70 21.16 10.26
C ALA A 40 -5.29 21.73 10.06
N THR A 41 -4.28 21.10 10.66
CA THR A 41 -2.90 21.46 10.40
C THR A 41 -2.58 21.13 8.94
N ASP A 42 -2.02 22.09 8.20
CA ASP A 42 -1.44 21.91 6.86
C ASP A 42 -0.13 21.08 6.93
N GLU A 43 -0.08 20.03 7.74
CA GLU A 43 0.95 19.02 7.65
C GLU A 43 0.63 18.17 6.42
N LEU A 44 1.18 18.57 5.27
CA LEU A 44 1.31 17.72 4.10
C LEU A 44 1.80 16.35 4.60
N PRO A 45 1.04 15.26 4.40
CA PRO A 45 1.44 13.96 4.95
C PRO A 45 2.82 13.63 4.40
N GLU A 46 3.80 13.55 5.31
CA GLU A 46 5.14 13.06 5.02
C GLU A 46 4.99 11.66 4.45
N ASN A 47 4.90 11.52 3.12
CA ASN A 47 4.97 10.31 2.32
C ASN A 47 4.73 9.01 3.13
N THR A 48 3.55 8.91 3.76
CA THR A 48 3.40 8.05 4.93
C THR A 48 3.24 6.63 4.45
N THR A 49 4.23 5.78 4.73
CA THR A 49 4.14 4.37 4.40
C THR A 49 2.96 3.77 5.17
N PRO A 50 2.08 2.97 4.53
CA PRO A 50 0.92 2.43 5.21
C PRO A 50 1.40 1.48 6.30
N ASP A 51 0.79 1.58 7.47
CA ASP A 51 1.06 0.68 8.58
C ASP A 51 0.67 -0.76 8.23
N LEU A 52 1.11 -1.71 9.07
CA LEU A 52 0.93 -3.13 8.84
C LEU A 52 -0.56 -3.54 8.76
N HIS A 53 -1.41 -2.96 9.60
CA HIS A 53 -2.84 -3.27 9.63
C HIS A 53 -3.56 -2.73 8.38
N THR A 54 -3.23 -1.50 7.96
CA THR A 54 -3.71 -0.94 6.70
C THR A 54 -3.31 -1.82 5.52
N ALA A 55 -2.04 -2.25 5.47
CA ALA A 55 -1.57 -3.13 4.41
C ALA A 55 -2.27 -4.50 4.38
N PHE A 56 -2.65 -5.06 5.54
CA PHE A 56 -3.45 -6.29 5.59
C PHE A 56 -4.86 -6.11 5.03
N ASN A 57 -5.54 -5.02 5.39
CA ASN A 57 -6.87 -4.72 4.87
C ASN A 57 -6.83 -4.55 3.34
N ASP A 58 -5.83 -3.83 2.83
CA ASP A 58 -5.61 -3.67 1.40
C ASP A 58 -5.36 -5.02 0.71
N CYS A 59 -4.55 -5.89 1.31
CA CYS A 59 -4.34 -7.25 0.83
C CYS A 59 -5.65 -8.07 0.80
N GLU A 60 -6.47 -8.01 1.85
CA GLU A 60 -7.75 -8.74 1.88
C GLU A 60 -8.66 -8.30 0.73
N VAL A 61 -8.81 -6.99 0.53
CA VAL A 61 -9.66 -6.44 -0.53
C VAL A 61 -9.09 -6.81 -1.91
N ALA A 62 -7.78 -6.72 -2.11
CA ALA A 62 -7.14 -7.09 -3.37
C ALA A 62 -7.27 -8.58 -3.68
N ILE A 63 -7.11 -9.46 -2.68
CA ILE A 63 -7.31 -10.91 -2.83
C ILE A 63 -8.75 -11.20 -3.23
N ARG A 64 -9.73 -10.56 -2.58
CA ARG A 64 -11.15 -10.68 -2.96
C ARG A 64 -11.40 -10.22 -4.39
N LYS A 65 -10.78 -9.13 -4.83
CA LYS A 65 -10.88 -8.65 -6.22
C LYS A 65 -10.28 -9.66 -7.19
N PHE A 66 -9.09 -10.16 -6.90
CA PHE A 66 -8.43 -11.19 -7.70
C PHE A 66 -9.31 -12.43 -7.90
N PHE A 67 -9.89 -12.97 -6.82
CA PHE A 67 -10.79 -14.13 -6.91
C PHE A 67 -12.12 -13.85 -7.62
N ASN A 68 -12.52 -12.58 -7.72
CA ASN A 68 -13.65 -12.15 -8.55
C ASN A 68 -13.24 -11.80 -9.99
N ASN A 69 -12.05 -12.25 -10.42
CA ASN A 69 -11.45 -11.97 -11.74
C ASN A 69 -11.20 -10.48 -12.03
N ASP A 70 -11.16 -9.64 -10.99
CA ASP A 70 -10.80 -8.21 -11.09
C ASP A 70 -9.32 -8.01 -10.73
N LEU A 71 -8.42 -8.56 -11.56
CA LEU A 71 -6.97 -8.41 -11.38
C LEU A 71 -6.54 -6.94 -11.49
N THR A 72 -7.16 -6.18 -12.38
CA THR A 72 -6.87 -4.74 -12.55
C THR A 72 -7.17 -3.98 -11.26
N GLY A 73 -8.35 -4.19 -10.65
CA GLY A 73 -8.70 -3.57 -9.39
C GLY A 73 -7.82 -4.03 -8.24
N ALA A 74 -7.43 -5.32 -8.18
CA ALA A 74 -6.49 -5.82 -7.20
C ALA A 74 -5.12 -5.12 -7.32
N MET A 75 -4.63 -4.94 -8.55
CA MET A 75 -3.36 -4.27 -8.81
C MET A 75 -3.42 -2.75 -8.56
N THR A 76 -4.57 -2.12 -8.76
CA THR A 76 -4.79 -0.69 -8.41
C THR A 76 -4.63 -0.45 -6.91
N ILE A 77 -4.98 -1.42 -6.06
CA ILE A 77 -4.75 -1.34 -4.61
C ILE A 77 -3.27 -1.50 -4.28
N MET A 78 -2.57 -2.42 -4.95
CA MET A 78 -1.17 -2.75 -4.64
C MET A 78 -0.16 -1.70 -5.11
N LYS A 79 -0.34 -1.18 -6.33
CA LYS A 79 0.66 -0.35 -7.01
C LYS A 79 1.07 0.94 -6.31
N PRO A 80 0.17 1.70 -5.64
CA PRO A 80 0.54 2.97 -4.99
C PRO A 80 1.65 2.81 -3.95
N TRP A 81 1.65 1.69 -3.22
CA TRP A 81 2.52 1.46 -2.08
C TRP A 81 3.58 0.38 -2.32
N GLN A 82 3.69 -0.14 -3.55
CA GLN A 82 4.59 -1.25 -3.90
C GLN A 82 6.08 -0.94 -3.66
N ARG A 83 6.46 0.33 -3.49
CA ARG A 83 7.84 0.78 -3.24
C ARG A 83 8.10 1.22 -1.81
N THR A 84 7.13 1.06 -0.92
CA THR A 84 7.22 1.57 0.46
C THR A 84 6.69 0.59 1.50
N SER A 85 5.77 -0.30 1.13
CA SER A 85 5.17 -1.28 2.03
C SER A 85 5.53 -2.71 1.64
N VAL A 86 5.98 -3.50 2.61
CA VAL A 86 6.35 -4.92 2.45
C VAL A 86 5.23 -5.70 1.77
N TYR A 87 4.00 -5.60 2.28
CA TYR A 87 2.85 -6.35 1.79
C TYR A 87 2.37 -5.91 0.40
N HIS A 88 2.36 -4.62 0.13
CA HIS A 88 1.99 -4.12 -1.20
C HIS A 88 3.02 -4.48 -2.26
N SER A 89 4.32 -4.44 -1.90
CA SER A 89 5.40 -4.85 -2.79
C SER A 89 5.32 -6.35 -3.13
N LEU A 90 5.09 -7.19 -2.12
CA LEU A 90 4.92 -8.63 -2.28
C LEU A 90 3.63 -8.96 -3.06
N GLY A 91 2.50 -8.34 -2.72
CA GLY A 91 1.23 -8.53 -3.40
C GLY A 91 1.30 -8.15 -4.89
N ALA A 92 1.90 -7.00 -5.21
CA ALA A 92 2.17 -6.62 -6.60
C ALA A 92 3.03 -7.66 -7.32
N ALA A 93 4.09 -8.15 -6.67
CA ALA A 93 4.97 -9.17 -7.25
C ALA A 93 4.25 -10.52 -7.45
N ILE A 94 3.38 -10.93 -6.53
CA ILE A 94 2.56 -12.16 -6.65
C ILE A 94 1.62 -12.06 -7.85
N PHE A 95 0.96 -10.91 -8.03
CA PHE A 95 0.05 -10.71 -9.15
C PHE A 95 0.75 -10.70 -10.52
N GLU A 96 2.01 -10.30 -10.59
CA GLU A 96 2.85 -10.49 -11.80
C GLU A 96 3.37 -11.94 -11.91
N PHE A 97 3.67 -12.59 -10.79
CA PHE A 97 4.19 -13.96 -10.72
C PHE A 97 3.18 -15.02 -11.20
N ILE A 98 1.91 -14.91 -10.79
CA ILE A 98 0.87 -15.91 -11.13
C ILE A 98 0.78 -16.14 -12.64
N PRO A 99 0.57 -15.13 -13.49
CA PRO A 99 0.43 -15.37 -14.91
C PRO A 99 1.77 -15.78 -15.55
N ALA A 100 2.91 -15.27 -15.08
CA ALA A 100 4.23 -15.73 -15.51
C ALA A 100 4.45 -17.23 -15.25
N MET A 101 4.02 -17.72 -14.08
CA MET A 101 4.09 -19.13 -13.69
C MET A 101 3.17 -20.02 -14.54
N LEU A 102 2.00 -19.52 -14.91
CA LEU A 102 0.98 -20.29 -15.62
C LEU A 102 1.23 -20.36 -17.13
N THR A 103 1.75 -19.29 -17.74
CA THR A 103 1.91 -19.22 -19.19
C THR A 103 3.35 -19.49 -19.65
N PHE A 104 4.33 -19.41 -18.75
CA PHE A 104 5.76 -19.48 -19.09
C PHE A 104 6.17 -18.47 -20.17
N ASP A 105 5.46 -17.34 -20.26
CA ASP A 105 5.77 -16.30 -21.24
C ASP A 105 6.99 -15.50 -20.78
N SER A 106 7.98 -15.34 -21.65
CA SER A 106 9.24 -14.68 -21.30
C SER A 106 9.04 -13.23 -20.88
N SER A 107 8.08 -12.50 -21.47
CA SER A 107 7.82 -11.12 -21.07
C SER A 107 7.23 -11.05 -19.66
N GLN A 108 6.28 -11.95 -19.35
CA GLN A 108 5.66 -12.01 -18.03
C GLN A 108 6.65 -12.48 -16.96
N ILE A 109 7.53 -13.45 -17.26
CA ILE A 109 8.61 -13.87 -16.37
C ILE A 109 9.54 -12.69 -16.03
N ASN A 110 9.93 -11.89 -17.02
CA ASN A 110 10.77 -10.71 -16.80
C ASN A 110 10.07 -9.64 -15.95
N ASN A 111 8.78 -9.42 -16.15
CA ASN A 111 7.99 -8.49 -15.34
C ASN A 111 7.90 -8.96 -13.89
N ALA A 112 7.60 -10.25 -13.66
CA ALA A 112 7.58 -10.84 -12.33
C ALA A 112 8.95 -10.74 -11.63
N LEU A 113 10.05 -11.04 -12.34
CA LEU A 113 11.41 -10.88 -11.80
C LEU A 113 11.72 -9.44 -11.41
N SER A 114 11.25 -8.45 -12.19
CA SER A 114 11.40 -7.03 -11.87
C SER A 114 10.64 -6.66 -10.60
N ALA A 115 9.37 -7.06 -10.49
CA ALA A 115 8.55 -6.81 -9.31
C ALA A 115 9.13 -7.48 -8.04
N LEU A 116 9.60 -8.73 -8.17
CA LEU A 116 10.26 -9.46 -7.08
C LEU A 116 11.55 -8.78 -6.62
N LYS A 117 12.34 -8.16 -7.52
CA LYS A 117 13.52 -7.37 -7.13
C LYS A 117 13.16 -6.16 -6.27
N ILE A 118 12.05 -5.48 -6.60
CA ILE A 118 11.54 -4.37 -5.80
C ILE A 118 11.14 -4.86 -4.41
N ALA A 119 10.31 -5.92 -4.35
CA ALA A 119 9.86 -6.49 -3.08
C ALA A 119 11.02 -6.96 -2.19
N ILE A 120 12.05 -7.61 -2.77
CA ILE A 120 13.28 -7.99 -2.04
C ILE A 120 13.97 -6.77 -1.42
N ALA A 121 14.11 -5.67 -2.17
CA ALA A 121 14.75 -4.46 -1.67
C ALA A 121 13.98 -3.84 -0.50
N ILE A 122 12.66 -3.72 -0.63
CA ILE A 122 11.79 -3.17 0.43
C ILE A 122 11.83 -4.04 1.68
N CYS A 123 11.70 -5.36 1.53
CA CYS A 123 11.79 -6.27 2.67
C CYS A 123 13.17 -6.20 3.32
N HIS A 124 14.26 -6.13 2.54
CA HIS A 124 15.62 -6.03 3.08
C HIS A 124 15.82 -4.75 3.90
N GLU A 125 15.29 -3.62 3.45
CA GLU A 125 15.40 -2.34 4.15
C GLU A 125 14.64 -2.35 5.49
N GLN A 126 13.49 -3.00 5.55
CA GLN A 126 12.62 -3.06 6.73
C GLN A 126 12.91 -4.25 7.66
N ARG A 127 13.87 -5.10 7.29
CA ARG A 127 14.36 -6.18 8.16
C ARG A 127 15.28 -5.65 9.25
N LYS A 128 15.42 -6.44 10.31
CA LYS A 128 16.33 -6.15 11.40
C LYS A 128 17.78 -6.11 10.90
N ASN A 129 18.37 -4.92 10.87
CA ASN A 129 19.77 -4.73 10.49
C ASN A 129 20.68 -5.07 11.67
N TYR A 130 21.28 -6.27 11.67
CA TYR A 130 22.40 -6.57 12.56
C TYR A 130 23.60 -5.71 12.14
N THR A 131 23.83 -4.60 12.85
CA THR A 131 24.97 -3.74 12.56
C THR A 131 26.24 -4.57 12.76
N PHE A 132 27.19 -4.49 11.82
CA PHE A 132 28.39 -5.33 11.70
C PHE A 132 29.17 -5.60 13.00
N VAL A 133 29.04 -4.76 14.02
CA VAL A 133 29.65 -4.91 15.35
C VAL A 133 29.06 -6.08 16.16
N GLU A 134 27.79 -6.45 15.94
CA GLU A 134 27.17 -7.65 16.54
C GLU A 134 27.52 -8.93 15.75
N SER A 135 27.91 -8.82 14.49
CA SER A 135 28.14 -9.98 13.60
C SER A 135 29.42 -10.76 13.92
N ILE A 136 30.43 -10.12 14.53
CA ILE A 136 31.71 -10.78 14.86
C ILE A 136 31.55 -11.80 16.01
N GLY A 137 30.56 -11.64 16.90
CA GLY A 137 30.33 -12.55 18.03
C GLY A 137 29.17 -13.54 17.86
N THR A 138 28.32 -13.35 16.84
CA THR A 138 26.97 -13.97 16.80
C THR A 138 26.77 -14.99 15.68
N ILE A 139 27.78 -15.24 14.84
CA ILE A 139 27.77 -16.26 13.76
C ILE A 139 27.40 -17.69 14.25
N ILE A 140 27.33 -17.93 15.57
CA ILE A 140 26.99 -19.22 16.18
C ILE A 140 25.63 -19.22 16.91
N LYS A 141 24.99 -18.07 17.14
CA LYS A 141 23.71 -18.01 17.88
C LYS A 141 22.52 -17.90 16.91
N LYS A 142 21.52 -18.76 17.11
CA LYS A 142 20.23 -18.68 16.40
C LYS A 142 19.63 -17.27 16.59
N PRO A 143 18.96 -16.71 15.56
CA PRO A 143 18.26 -15.44 15.69
C PRO A 143 17.25 -15.49 16.85
N ASN A 144 17.29 -14.48 17.72
CA ASN A 144 16.32 -14.35 18.80
C ASN A 144 15.13 -13.53 18.32
N TYR A 145 14.13 -14.20 17.74
CA TYR A 145 12.93 -13.57 17.21
C TYR A 145 12.09 -12.82 18.25
N ALA A 146 12.25 -13.11 19.56
CA ALA A 146 11.56 -12.36 20.63
C ALA A 146 11.99 -10.88 20.72
N THR A 147 13.03 -10.49 19.98
CA THR A 147 13.55 -9.12 19.93
C THR A 147 13.14 -8.35 18.68
N TYR A 148 12.26 -8.91 17.86
CA TYR A 148 11.79 -8.32 16.61
C TYR A 148 10.50 -7.57 16.89
N THR A 149 10.34 -6.42 16.25
CA THR A 149 9.01 -5.81 16.06
C THR A 149 8.19 -6.65 15.10
N ASP A 150 6.86 -6.50 15.13
CA ASP A 150 5.98 -7.20 14.20
C ASP A 150 6.38 -6.91 12.74
N MET A 151 6.63 -5.65 12.40
CA MET A 151 7.06 -5.27 11.05
C MET A 151 8.37 -5.96 10.63
N GLU A 152 9.38 -5.98 11.49
CA GLU A 152 10.66 -6.66 11.18
C GLU A 152 10.47 -8.18 10.99
N ALA A 153 9.62 -8.81 11.81
CA ALA A 153 9.31 -10.23 11.67
C ALA A 153 8.59 -10.53 10.35
N HIS A 154 7.61 -9.70 9.97
CA HIS A 154 6.92 -9.80 8.70
C HIS A 154 7.85 -9.52 7.51
N ALA A 155 8.76 -8.56 7.62
CA ALA A 155 9.77 -8.27 6.61
C ALA A 155 10.75 -9.45 6.41
N GLU A 156 11.16 -10.14 7.48
CA GLU A 156 11.96 -11.37 7.40
C GLU A 156 11.23 -12.48 6.61
N LEU A 157 9.96 -12.73 6.95
CA LEU A 157 9.14 -13.74 6.30
C LEU A 157 8.90 -13.41 4.82
N CYS A 158 8.48 -12.18 4.53
CA CYS A 158 8.21 -11.71 3.16
C CYS A 158 9.49 -11.69 2.32
N TYR A 159 10.65 -11.38 2.91
CA TYR A 159 11.93 -11.48 2.20
C TYR A 159 12.23 -12.93 1.79
N ALA A 160 12.04 -13.89 2.70
CA ALA A 160 12.26 -15.31 2.41
C ALA A 160 11.30 -15.81 1.31
N GLU A 161 10.02 -15.45 1.38
CA GLU A 161 9.03 -15.79 0.36
C GLU A 161 9.39 -15.19 -1.00
N THR A 162 9.72 -13.89 -1.04
CA THR A 162 10.06 -13.21 -2.28
C THR A 162 11.32 -13.81 -2.93
N LEU A 163 12.32 -14.20 -2.13
CA LEU A 163 13.50 -14.91 -2.63
C LEU A 163 13.15 -16.27 -3.23
N MET A 164 12.22 -17.00 -2.63
CA MET A 164 11.75 -18.29 -3.15
C MET A 164 11.03 -18.12 -4.50
N LEU A 165 10.12 -17.15 -4.60
CA LEU A 165 9.43 -16.82 -5.85
C LEU A 165 10.43 -16.37 -6.93
N GLN A 166 11.43 -15.57 -6.56
CA GLN A 166 12.48 -15.15 -7.49
C GLN A 166 13.39 -16.31 -7.90
N ALA A 167 13.55 -17.33 -7.06
CA ALA A 167 14.24 -18.56 -7.43
C ALA A 167 13.49 -19.32 -8.51
N ALA A 168 12.19 -19.53 -8.30
CA ALA A 168 11.33 -20.21 -9.27
C ALA A 168 11.34 -19.49 -10.62
N MET A 169 11.16 -18.16 -10.64
CA MET A 169 11.20 -17.38 -11.87
C MET A 169 12.57 -17.40 -12.56
N THR A 170 13.69 -17.36 -11.83
CA THR A 170 15.03 -17.49 -12.43
C THR A 170 15.26 -18.89 -13.03
N ILE A 171 14.68 -19.94 -12.46
CA ILE A 171 14.71 -21.28 -13.06
C ILE A 171 13.90 -21.31 -14.35
N MET A 172 12.74 -20.68 -14.38
CA MET A 172 11.88 -20.62 -15.56
C MET A 172 12.42 -19.71 -16.67
N GLU A 173 13.16 -18.66 -16.30
CA GLU A 173 13.88 -17.79 -17.23
C GLU A 173 15.07 -18.51 -17.88
N GLY A 174 15.77 -19.37 -17.13
CA GLY A 174 16.95 -20.08 -17.60
C GLY A 174 16.62 -21.38 -18.33
N GLU A 175 17.01 -21.48 -19.61
CA GLU A 175 16.92 -22.73 -20.37
C GLU A 175 18.05 -23.75 -20.01
N ASP A 176 18.97 -23.38 -19.11
CA ASP A 176 20.20 -24.12 -18.81
C ASP A 176 20.46 -24.36 -17.31
N LEU A 177 21.44 -25.24 -17.01
CA LEU A 177 21.82 -25.69 -15.67
C LEU A 177 22.18 -24.52 -14.72
N THR A 178 22.56 -23.37 -15.27
CA THR A 178 22.90 -22.15 -14.54
C THR A 178 21.68 -21.57 -13.81
N GLY A 179 20.50 -21.58 -14.44
CA GLY A 179 19.23 -21.18 -13.82
C GLY A 179 18.87 -22.06 -12.64
N PHE A 180 19.05 -23.37 -12.79
CA PHE A 180 18.80 -24.36 -11.74
C PHE A 180 19.72 -24.19 -10.52
N ILE A 181 21.02 -23.95 -10.74
CA ILE A 181 21.98 -23.71 -9.66
C ILE A 181 21.64 -22.43 -8.89
N LYS A 182 21.34 -21.33 -9.60
CA LYS A 182 20.93 -20.07 -8.97
C LYS A 182 19.65 -20.23 -8.15
N GLY A 183 18.67 -20.96 -8.69
CA GLY A 183 17.43 -21.27 -7.98
C GLY A 183 17.68 -22.09 -6.70
N THR A 184 18.50 -23.14 -6.79
CA THR A 184 18.86 -23.99 -5.64
C THR A 184 19.56 -23.20 -4.52
N ILE A 185 20.46 -22.27 -4.87
CA ILE A 185 21.12 -21.39 -3.87
C ILE A 185 20.08 -20.51 -3.15
N LYS A 186 19.12 -19.95 -3.88
CA LYS A 186 18.07 -19.12 -3.27
C LYS A 186 17.16 -19.94 -2.35
N ILE A 187 16.77 -21.15 -2.73
CA ILE A 187 15.97 -22.07 -1.87
C ILE A 187 16.70 -22.34 -0.54
N LYS A 188 18.02 -22.58 -0.59
CA LYS A 188 18.84 -22.78 0.61
C LYS A 188 18.81 -21.55 1.54
N ASN A 189 18.84 -20.34 0.96
CA ASN A 189 18.74 -19.11 1.75
C ASN A 189 17.36 -18.95 2.39
N CYS A 190 16.27 -19.31 1.69
CA CYS A 190 14.91 -19.28 2.23
C CYS A 190 14.78 -20.19 3.46
N TYR A 191 15.27 -21.44 3.35
CA TYR A 191 15.25 -22.40 4.47
C TYR A 191 15.98 -21.88 5.72
N ASN A 192 17.10 -21.16 5.54
CA ASN A 192 17.84 -20.57 6.66
C ASN A 192 17.08 -19.42 7.33
N SER A 193 16.24 -18.67 6.59
CA SER A 193 15.40 -17.62 7.17
C SER A 193 14.24 -18.17 8.01
N TYR A 194 13.74 -19.36 7.67
CA TYR A 194 12.65 -20.02 8.40
C TYR A 194 13.09 -20.75 9.68
N ARG A 195 14.40 -20.92 9.94
CA ARG A 195 14.93 -21.75 11.02
C ARG A 195 15.58 -20.96 12.16
#